data_AF-A0A7J3MH24-F1
#
_entry.id   AF-A0A7J3MH24-F1
#
_cell.length_a   1.000
_cell.length_b   1.000
_cell.length_c   1.000
_cell.angle_alpha   90.00
_cell.angle_beta   90.00
_cell.angle_gamma   90.00
#
_symmetry.space_group_name_H-M   'P 1'
#
loop_
_entity.id
_entity.type
_entity.pdbx_description
1 polymer ?
#
loop_
_entity_poly.entity_id
_entity_poly.type
_entity_poly.pdbx_seq_one_letter_code
_entity_poly.pdbx_strand_id
1 'polypeptide(L)' 'MKILHTADFHLGARIINFLPPSANEKRREDFYKNMFSIAEYAIKNKIDIVLISGDIFNRPD' A
#
# COMPACT_ATOMS: atom_id res chain seq x y z
N MET A 1 12.47 14.83 16.02
CA MET A 1 11.79 13.53 15.86
C MET A 1 10.71 13.70 14.80
N LYS A 2 10.79 12.96 13.70
CA LYS A 2 9.86 12.95 12.58
C LYS A 2 9.18 11.59 12.51
N ILE A 3 7.86 11.61 12.39
CA ILE A 3 7.03 10.42 12.34
C ILE A 3 6.31 10.41 11.00
N LEU A 4 6.35 9.28 10.31
CA LEU A 4 5.52 9.01 9.14
C LEU A 4 4.43 8.02 9.54
N HIS A 5 3.18 8.42 9.38
CA HIS A 5 2.03 7.56 9.64
C HIS A 5 1.29 7.27 8.34
N THR A 6 0.96 6.00 8.13
CA THR A 6 0.21 5.51 6.97
C THR A 6 -0.70 4.36 7.41
N ALA A 7 -1.73 4.05 6.61
CA ALA A 7 -2.69 3.02 6.95
C ALA A 7 -3.37 2.39 5.73
N ASP A 8 -4.08 1.28 5.97
CA ASP A 8 -5.11 0.71 5.09
C ASP A 8 -4.60 0.37 3.68
N PHE A 9 -3.54 -0.43 3.61
CA PHE A 9 -2.96 -0.87 2.34
C PHE A 9 -3.86 -1.85 1.58
N HIS A 10 -4.69 -2.63 2.29
CA HIS A 10 -5.58 -3.64 1.70
C HIS A 10 -4.90 -4.53 0.66
N LEU A 11 -3.67 -4.98 0.95
CA LEU A 11 -2.88 -5.80 0.04
C LEU A 11 -3.63 -7.09 -0.30
N GLY A 12 -3.83 -7.34 -1.58
CA GLY A 12 -4.62 -8.48 -2.09
C GLY A 12 -6.06 -8.13 -2.45
N ALA A 13 -6.49 -6.88 -2.25
CA ALA A 13 -7.80 -6.41 -2.70
C ALA A 13 -7.92 -6.54 -4.24
N ARG A 14 -9.06 -7.07 -4.68
CA ARG A 14 -9.38 -7.28 -6.09
C ARG A 14 -10.52 -6.37 -6.50
N ILE A 15 -10.47 -5.89 -7.75
CA ILE A 15 -11.59 -5.22 -8.39
C ILE A 15 -12.55 -6.30 -8.88
N ILE A 16 -13.79 -6.25 -8.36
CA ILE A 16 -14.83 -7.28 -8.55
C ILE A 16 -15.78 -6.98 -9.73
N ASN A 17 -15.60 -5.82 -10.39
CA ASN A 17 -16.46 -5.36 -11.48
C ASN A 17 -16.09 -6.01 -12.83
N PHE A 18 -16.90 -5.79 -13.88
CA PHE A 18 -16.70 -6.25 -15.28
C PHE A 18 -15.47 -5.63 -15.98
N LEU A 19 -14.32 -5.62 -15.30
CA LEU A 19 -13.05 -5.20 -15.86
C LEU A 19 -12.26 -6.41 -16.38
N PRO A 20 -11.36 -6.21 -17.36
CA PRO A 20 -10.48 -7.27 -17.81
C PRO A 20 -9.58 -7.78 -16.67
N PRO A 21 -9.17 -9.05 -16.67
CA PRO A 21 -8.29 -9.62 -15.64
C PRO A 21 -7.00 -8.83 -15.39
N SER A 22 -6.47 -8.18 -16.43
CA SER A 22 -5.30 -7.29 -16.35
C SER A 22 -5.48 -6.10 -15.40
N ALA A 23 -6.71 -5.67 -15.13
CA ALA A 23 -6.99 -4.61 -14.18
C ALA A 23 -6.61 -5.00 -12.74
N ASN A 24 -6.79 -6.27 -12.37
CA ASN A 24 -6.40 -6.76 -11.04
C ASN A 24 -4.87 -6.85 -10.89
N GLU A 25 -4.17 -7.23 -11.96
CA GLU A 25 -2.71 -7.24 -11.98
C GLU A 25 -2.14 -5.82 -11.87
N LYS A 26 -2.68 -4.88 -12.65
CA LYS A 26 -2.31 -3.47 -12.57
C LYS A 26 -2.59 -2.89 -11.17
N ARG A 27 -3.74 -3.22 -10.58
CA ARG A 27 -4.09 -2.79 -9.22
C ARG A 27 -3.08 -3.28 -8.18
N ARG A 28 -2.64 -4.53 -8.31
CA ARG A 28 -1.60 -5.13 -7.45
C ARG A 28 -0.27 -4.39 -7.61
N GLU A 29 0.15 -4.11 -8.84
CA GLU A 29 1.35 -3.31 -9.09
C GLU A 29 1.26 -1.92 -8.47
N ASP A 30 0.12 -1.24 -8.59
CA ASP A 30 -0.07 0.11 -8.05
C ASP A 30 0.03 0.12 -6.52
N PHE A 31 -0.48 -0.91 -5.83
CA PHE A 31 -0.29 -1.06 -4.39
C PHE A 31 1.18 -1.18 -4.02
N TYR A 32 1.93 -2.04 -4.72
CA TYR A 32 3.37 -2.19 -4.45
C TYR A 32 4.13 -0.89 -4.72
N LYS A 33 3.86 -0.22 -5.86
CA LYS A 33 4.50 1.07 -6.20
C LYS A 33 4.24 2.12 -5.12
N ASN A 34 3.02 2.19 -4.58
CA ASN A 34 2.71 3.10 -3.48
C ASN A 34 3.49 2.77 -2.20
N MET A 35 3.57 1.49 -1.81
CA MET A 35 4.38 1.09 -0.65
C MET A 35 5.85 1.44 -0.81
N PHE A 36 6.42 1.19 -1.99
CA PHE A 36 7.80 1.58 -2.29
C PHE A 36 7.98 3.09 -2.24
N SER A 37 7.04 3.86 -2.76
CA SER A 37 7.09 5.33 -2.69
C SER A 37 7.08 5.84 -1.25
N ILE A 38 6.28 5.23 -0.37
CA ILE A 38 6.24 5.57 1.06
C ILE A 38 7.60 5.25 1.73
N ALA A 39 8.19 4.09 1.41
CA ALA A 39 9.50 3.70 1.93
C ALA A 39 10.62 4.66 1.47
N GLU A 40 10.65 4.98 0.16
CA GLU A 40 11.60 5.94 -0.42
C GLU A 40 11.44 7.32 0.21
N TYR A 41 10.21 7.78 0.43
CA TYR A 41 9.93 9.02 1.14
C TYR A 41 10.50 8.99 2.57
N ALA A 42 10.30 7.89 3.30
CA ALA A 42 10.80 7.75 4.67
C ALA A 42 12.33 7.83 4.74
N ILE A 43 13.01 7.13 3.82
CA ILE A 43 14.48 7.10 3.70
C ILE A 43 15.00 8.50 3.35
N LYS A 44 14.49 9.08 2.25
CA LYS A 44 14.91 10.41 1.76
C LYS A 44 14.77 11.49 2.83
N ASN A 45 13.67 11.45 3.58
CA ASN A 45 13.38 12.44 4.60
C ASN A 45 13.95 12.09 5.96
N LYS A 46 14.73 11.01 6.12
CA LYS A 46 15.32 10.58 7.39
C LYS A 46 14.26 10.54 8.51
N ILE A 47 13.16 9.85 8.25
CA ILE A 47 12.08 9.65 9.24
C ILE A 47 12.61 8.78 10.38
N ASP A 48 12.27 9.15 11.63
CA ASP A 48 12.75 8.46 12.83
C ASP A 48 11.83 7.27 13.19
N ILE A 49 10.53 7.39 12.95
CA ILE A 49 9.52 6.36 13.22
C ILE A 49 8.55 6.27 12.06
N VAL A 50 8.31 5.06 11.55
CA VAL A 50 7.23 4.77 10.60
C VAL A 50 6.15 3.97 11.32
N LEU A 51 4.93 4.48 11.35
CA LEU A 51 3.75 3.81 11.88
C LEU A 51 2.86 3.36 10.72
N ILE A 52 2.63 2.05 10.62
CA ILE A 52 1.67 1.47 9.69
C ILE A 52 0.49 0.99 10.52
N SER A 53 -0.70 1.54 10.27
CA SER A 53 -1.93 1.25 11.00
C SER A 53 -3.02 0.68 10.07
N GLY A 54 -4.16 0.30 10.64
CA GLY A 54 -5.29 -0.19 9.85
C GLY A 54 -5.00 -1.52 9.13
N ASP A 55 -5.74 -1.78 8.06
CA ASP A 55 -5.73 -3.09 7.41
C ASP A 55 -4.62 -3.18 6.35
N ILE A 56 -3.52 -3.82 6.73
CA ILE A 56 -2.40 -4.05 5.82
C ILE A 56 -2.78 -5.04 4.71
N PHE A 57 -3.52 -6.10 5.05
CA PHE A 57 -3.89 -7.15 4.11
C PHE A 57 -5.39 -7.21 3.94
N ASN A 58 -5.84 -7.40 2.71
CA ASN A 58 -7.23 -7.74 2.41
C ASN A 58 -7.31 -9.25 2.22
N ARG A 59 -7.66 -9.97 3.30
CA ARG A 59 -8.02 -11.38 3.23
C ARG A 59 -9.54 -11.50 3.22
N PRO A 60 -10.13 -12.27 2.28
CA PRO A 60 -11.48 -12.75 2.49
C PRO A 60 -11.42 -13.75 3.64
N ASP A 61 -12.15 -13.44 4.70
CA ASP A 61 -12.67 -14.39 5.68
C ASP A 61 -13.65 -15.38 5.01
#